data_AF-A0A1B7W2K7-F1
#
_entry.id   AF-A0A1B7W2K7-F1
#
_cell.length_a   1.000
_cell.length_b   1.000
_cell.length_c   1.000
_cell.angle_alpha   90.00
_cell.angle_beta   90.00
_cell.angle_gamma   90.00
#
_symmetry.space_group_name_H-M   'P 1'
#
loop_
_entity.id
_entity.type
_entity.pdbx_description
1 polymer ?
#
loop_
_entity_poly.entity_id
_entity_poly.type
_entity_poly.pdbx_seq_one_letter_code
_entity_poly.pdbx_strand_id
1 'polypeptide(L)'
;LALWVGGMGIIYGTLFQQPLDTYLPFLTIGFVCWGFLSQTITDGGNAFVFAEGYIKQFTYPKQIYVLRVIVNASVPFMIGVLIFLAVVLAMGQPIGPGMLWVLPGLVLVLLVSYLHALIMAYASARFRDLPHGMTALLQVLMFVTP
;
A
#
# COMPACT_ATOMS: atom_id res chain seq x y z
N LEU A 1 -7.29 -1.38 9.69
CA LEU A 1 -7.16 -2.51 8.75
C LEU A 1 -7.89 -3.76 9.25
N ALA A 2 -7.53 -4.32 10.41
CA ALA A 2 -8.19 -5.53 10.96
C ALA A 2 -9.72 -5.41 11.13
N LEU A 3 -10.23 -4.31 11.71
CA LEU A 3 -11.69 -4.10 11.86
C LEU A 3 -12.41 -3.95 10.51
N TRP A 4 -11.78 -3.27 9.55
CA TRP A 4 -12.32 -3.07 8.20
C TRP A 4 -12.38 -4.38 7.42
N VAL A 5 -11.28 -5.16 7.44
CA VAL A 5 -11.21 -6.48 6.80
C VAL A 5 -12.16 -7.48 7.47
N GLY A 6 -12.27 -7.46 8.80
CA GLY A 6 -13.22 -8.31 9.52
C GLY A 6 -14.68 -7.96 9.20
N GLY A 7 -15.04 -6.67 9.23
CA GLY A 7 -16.39 -6.22 8.89
C GLY A 7 -16.77 -6.52 7.44
N MET A 8 -15.92 -6.13 6.49
CA MET A 8 -16.14 -6.39 5.06
C MET A 8 -16.10 -7.87 4.75
N GLY A 9 -15.18 -8.63 5.35
CA GLY A 9 -15.06 -10.06 5.15
C GLY A 9 -16.32 -10.84 5.56
N ILE A 10 -16.97 -10.45 6.66
CA ILE A 10 -18.24 -11.05 7.10
C ILE A 10 -19.40 -10.62 6.18
N ILE A 11 -19.47 -9.33 5.84
CA ILE A 11 -20.56 -8.80 4.99
C ILE A 11 -20.46 -9.38 3.57
N TYR A 12 -19.29 -9.33 2.94
CA TYR A 12 -19.09 -9.83 1.59
C TYR A 12 -19.05 -11.35 1.52
N GLY A 13 -18.57 -12.03 2.56
CA GLY A 13 -18.64 -13.49 2.66
C GLY A 13 -20.09 -14.01 2.72
N THR A 14 -20.96 -13.31 3.45
CA THR A 14 -22.40 -13.64 3.49
C THR A 14 -23.13 -13.22 2.22
N LEU A 15 -22.71 -12.14 1.57
CA LEU A 15 -23.32 -11.62 0.34
C LEU A 15 -22.95 -12.41 -0.93
N PHE A 16 -21.70 -12.85 -1.07
CA PHE A 16 -21.20 -13.51 -2.28
C PHE A 16 -21.25 -15.04 -2.24
N GLN A 17 -21.65 -15.64 -1.12
CA GLN A 17 -21.69 -17.11 -0.91
C GLN A 17 -20.40 -17.85 -1.32
N GLN A 18 -19.26 -17.15 -1.30
CA GLN A 18 -17.95 -17.75 -1.56
C GLN A 18 -17.41 -18.39 -0.29
N PRO A 19 -16.62 -19.48 -0.40
CA PRO A 19 -16.05 -20.11 0.77
C PRO A 19 -15.08 -19.10 1.43
N LEU A 20 -15.40 -18.79 2.70
CA LEU A 20 -14.78 -17.72 3.47
C LEU A 20 -13.26 -17.92 3.64
N ASP A 21 -12.85 -19.19 3.61
CA ASP A 21 -11.48 -19.70 3.69
C ASP A 21 -10.56 -19.20 2.58
N THR A 22 -11.11 -18.87 1.41
CA THR A 22 -10.38 -18.46 0.22
C THR A 22 -10.54 -16.97 0.00
N TYR A 23 -11.72 -16.45 0.29
CA TYR A 23 -12.04 -15.03 0.11
C TYR A 23 -11.34 -14.13 1.13
N LEU A 24 -11.30 -14.50 2.42
CA LEU A 24 -10.69 -13.65 3.45
C LEU A 24 -9.19 -13.41 3.25
N PRO A 25 -8.35 -14.43 2.97
CA PRO A 25 -6.94 -14.20 2.67
C PRO A 25 -6.73 -13.32 1.43
N PHE A 26 -7.51 -13.56 0.37
CA PHE A 26 -7.47 -12.77 -0.87
C PHE A 26 -7.81 -11.30 -0.63
N LEU A 27 -8.90 -11.03 0.09
CA LEU A 27 -9.31 -9.68 0.45
C LEU A 27 -8.25 -8.99 1.31
N THR A 28 -7.73 -9.71 2.32
CA THR A 28 -6.74 -9.15 3.26
C THR A 28 -5.47 -8.71 2.54
N ILE A 29 -4.90 -9.56 1.68
CA ILE A 29 -3.68 -9.19 0.95
C ILE A 29 -3.93 -8.05 -0.04
N GLY A 30 -5.09 -8.04 -0.71
CA GLY A 30 -5.49 -6.95 -1.61
C GLY A 30 -5.50 -5.60 -0.89
N PHE A 31 -6.16 -5.52 0.26
CA PHE A 31 -6.20 -4.29 1.07
C PHE A 31 -4.83 -3.86 1.60
N VAL A 32 -3.97 -4.81 2.00
CA VAL A 32 -2.62 -4.50 2.49
C VAL A 32 -1.76 -3.93 1.37
N CYS A 33 -1.75 -4.57 0.20
CA CYS A 33 -1.00 -4.10 -0.97
C CYS A 33 -1.54 -2.76 -1.50
N TRP A 34 -2.87 -2.62 -1.59
CA TRP A 34 -3.51 -1.38 -2.03
C TRP A 34 -3.23 -0.23 -1.07
N GLY A 35 -3.30 -0.48 0.25
CA GLY A 35 -2.99 0.50 1.27
C GLY A 35 -1.54 0.99 1.17
N PHE A 36 -0.60 0.07 0.96
CA PHE A 36 0.81 0.42 0.75
C PHE A 36 1.02 1.29 -0.50
N LEU A 37 0.46 0.88 -1.65
CA LEU A 37 0.55 1.66 -2.88
C LEU A 37 -0.06 3.04 -2.72
N SER A 38 -1.27 3.11 -2.17
CA SER A 38 -1.99 4.36 -1.95
C SER A 38 -1.18 5.31 -1.07
N GLN A 39 -0.63 4.81 0.04
CA GLN A 39 0.19 5.60 0.93
C GLN A 39 1.47 6.11 0.24
N THR A 40 2.16 5.26 -0.54
CA THR A 40 3.38 5.69 -1.25
C THR A 40 3.12 6.78 -2.30
N ILE A 41 1.94 6.77 -2.94
CA ILE A 41 1.52 7.80 -3.90
C ILE A 41 1.21 9.13 -3.19
N THR A 42 0.42 9.09 -2.12
CA THR A 42 -0.01 10.31 -1.41
C THR A 42 1.15 10.93 -0.62
N ASP A 43 1.87 10.13 0.15
CA ASP A 43 3.00 10.60 0.96
C ASP A 43 4.19 10.95 0.06
N GLY A 44 4.36 10.23 -1.05
CA GLY A 44 5.36 10.54 -2.08
C GLY A 44 5.15 11.93 -2.66
N GLY A 45 3.90 12.30 -2.93
CA GLY A 45 3.54 13.65 -3.32
C GLY A 45 3.90 14.71 -2.27
N ASN A 46 3.84 14.40 -0.98
CA ASN A 46 4.22 15.38 0.05
C ASN A 46 5.72 15.35 0.42
N ALA A 47 6.51 14.45 -0.16
CA ALA A 47 7.90 14.22 0.24
C ALA A 47 8.77 15.49 0.18
N PHE A 48 8.70 16.25 -0.91
CA PHE A 48 9.49 17.49 -1.06
C PHE A 48 8.87 18.69 -0.33
N VAL A 49 7.55 18.73 -0.20
CA VAL A 49 6.83 19.79 0.51
C VAL A 49 7.20 19.76 2.00
N PHE A 50 7.17 18.58 2.63
CA PHE A 50 7.57 18.43 4.03
C PHE A 50 9.08 18.58 4.24
N ALA A 51 9.89 18.28 3.22
CA ALA A 51 11.33 18.42 3.27
C ALA A 51 11.86 19.81 2.85
N GLU A 52 10.98 20.76 2.52
CA GLU A 52 11.36 22.05 1.92
C GLU A 52 12.40 22.81 2.77
N GLY A 53 12.23 22.83 4.10
CA GLY A 53 13.19 23.45 5.02
C GLY A 53 14.57 22.80 4.99
N TYR A 54 14.63 21.46 4.92
CA TYR A 54 15.89 20.72 4.84
C TYR A 54 16.57 20.89 3.48
N ILE A 55 15.81 20.86 2.39
CA ILE A 55 16.33 21.01 1.02
C ILE A 55 16.98 22.39 0.84
N LYS A 56 16.41 23.43 1.46
CA LYS A 56 16.94 24.80 1.40
C LYS A 56 18.18 25.01 2.27
N GLN A 57 18.38 24.21 3.31
CA GLN A 57 19.49 24.34 4.26
C GLN A 57 20.67 23.41 3.96
N PHE A 58 20.39 22.20 3.47
CA PHE A 58 21.39 21.15 3.25
C PHE A 58 21.30 20.55 1.86
N THR A 59 22.44 20.36 1.21
CA THR A 59 22.52 19.78 -0.14
C THR A 59 22.60 18.24 -0.07
N TYR A 60 21.51 17.59 0.34
CA TYR A 60 21.40 16.14 0.25
C TYR A 60 20.78 15.69 -1.09
N PRO A 61 21.10 14.46 -1.57
CA PRO A 61 20.43 13.89 -2.73
C PRO A 61 18.92 13.82 -2.53
N LYS A 62 18.16 14.33 -3.50
CA LYS A 62 16.69 14.45 -3.42
C LYS A 62 16.00 13.08 -3.27
N GLN A 63 16.66 12.02 -3.73
CA GLN A 63 16.18 10.64 -3.62
C GLN A 63 15.97 10.19 -2.18
N ILE A 64 16.72 10.73 -1.21
CA ILE A 64 16.61 10.35 0.22
C ILE A 64 15.21 10.65 0.76
N TYR A 65 14.59 11.76 0.33
CA TYR A 65 13.25 12.13 0.78
C TYR A 65 12.18 11.18 0.26
N VAL A 66 12.34 10.67 -0.97
CA VAL A 66 11.42 9.67 -1.55
C VAL A 66 11.63 8.30 -0.88
N LEU A 67 12.88 7.89 -0.66
CA LEU A 67 13.18 6.64 0.05
C LEU A 67 12.63 6.64 1.48
N ARG A 68 12.69 7.79 2.18
CA ARG A 68 12.07 7.95 3.49
C ARG A 68 10.57 7.64 3.46
N VAL A 69 9.84 8.05 2.42
CA VAL A 69 8.41 7.73 2.29
C VAL A 69 8.19 6.22 2.22
N ILE A 70 8.98 5.52 1.39
CA ILE A 70 8.86 4.07 1.22
C ILE A 70 9.14 3.34 2.53
N VAL A 71 10.17 3.75 3.28
CA VAL A 71 10.49 3.18 4.60
C VAL A 71 9.32 3.41 5.57
N ASN A 72 8.73 4.60 5.59
CA ASN A 72 7.57 4.89 6.45
C ASN A 72 6.33 4.06 6.06
N ALA A 73 6.06 3.89 4.77
CA ALA A 73 4.96 3.07 4.28
C ALA A 73 5.20 1.55 4.49
N SER A 74 6.46 1.13 4.58
CA SER A 74 6.82 -0.28 4.83
C SER A 74 6.40 -0.77 6.22
N VAL A 75 6.36 0.13 7.22
CA VAL A 75 5.96 -0.20 8.60
C VAL A 75 4.50 -0.68 8.68
N PRO A 76 3.48 0.09 8.23
CA PRO A 76 2.10 -0.39 8.23
C PRO A 76 1.89 -1.55 7.26
N PHE A 77 2.66 -1.64 6.17
CA PHE A 77 2.63 -2.80 5.28
C PHE A 77 3.08 -4.08 6.00
N MET A 78 4.18 -4.05 6.75
CA MET A 78 4.64 -5.19 7.55
C MET A 78 3.58 -5.63 8.57
N ILE A 79 2.95 -4.69 9.27
CA ILE A 79 1.85 -4.99 10.20
C ILE A 79 0.67 -5.63 9.44
N GLY A 80 0.35 -5.13 8.25
CA GLY A 80 -0.68 -5.69 7.37
C GLY A 80 -0.35 -7.14 6.94
N VAL A 81 0.90 -7.41 6.58
CA VAL A 81 1.36 -8.76 6.23
C VAL A 81 1.27 -9.71 7.42
N LEU A 82 1.57 -9.25 8.64
CA LEU A 82 1.37 -10.05 9.85
C LEU A 82 -0.10 -10.43 10.06
N ILE A 83 -1.03 -9.51 9.80
CA ILE A 83 -2.47 -9.78 9.84
C ILE A 83 -2.85 -10.81 8.77
N PHE A 84 -2.34 -10.66 7.54
CA PHE A 84 -2.56 -11.64 6.47
C PHE A 84 -2.07 -13.04 6.86
N LEU A 85 -0.87 -13.16 7.45
CA LEU A 85 -0.36 -14.45 7.94
C LEU A 85 -1.27 -15.05 9.01
N ALA A 86 -1.77 -14.24 9.94
CA ALA A 86 -2.71 -14.72 10.96
C ALA A 86 -4.02 -15.24 10.34
N VAL A 87 -4.54 -14.57 9.30
CA VAL A 87 -5.74 -15.01 8.57
C VAL A 87 -5.51 -16.31 7.81
N VAL A 88 -4.38 -16.44 7.11
CA VAL A 88 -4.01 -17.66 6.37
C VAL A 88 -3.89 -18.87 7.32
N LEU A 89 -3.25 -18.68 8.48
CA LEU A 89 -3.13 -19.72 9.50
C LEU A 89 -4.48 -20.11 10.10
N ALA A 90 -5.37 -19.13 10.36
CA ALA A 90 -6.71 -19.39 10.89
C ALA A 90 -7.62 -20.14 9.90
N MET A 91 -7.43 -19.93 8.59
CA MET A 91 -8.21 -20.58 7.53
C MET A 91 -7.62 -21.92 7.06
N GLY A 92 -6.45 -22.33 7.57
CA GLY A 92 -5.86 -23.64 7.27
C GLY A 92 -5.37 -23.83 5.83
N GLN A 93 -5.09 -22.74 5.11
CA GLN A 93 -4.64 -22.80 3.71
C GLN A 93 -3.23 -23.44 3.59
N PRO A 94 -3.00 -24.34 2.62
CA PRO A 94 -1.73 -25.03 2.47
C PRO A 94 -0.62 -24.08 2.01
N ILE A 95 0.43 -23.95 2.82
CA ILE A 95 1.65 -23.21 2.45
C ILE A 95 2.48 -24.07 1.51
N GLY A 96 2.33 -23.84 0.21
CA GLY A 96 3.08 -24.55 -0.84
C GLY A 96 4.36 -23.83 -1.30
N PRO A 97 5.19 -24.47 -2.14
CA PRO A 97 6.38 -23.87 -2.75
C PRO A 97 6.08 -22.60 -3.56
N GLY A 98 4.83 -22.43 -4.00
CA GLY A 98 4.36 -21.21 -4.66
C GLY A 98 4.52 -19.93 -3.83
N MET A 99 4.69 -20.05 -2.51
CA MET A 99 4.95 -18.91 -1.64
C MET A 99 6.30 -18.21 -1.93
N LEU A 100 7.24 -18.88 -2.61
CA LEU A 100 8.48 -18.25 -3.08
C LEU A 100 8.23 -17.09 -4.05
N TRP A 101 7.10 -17.08 -4.76
CA TRP A 101 6.71 -15.97 -5.65
C TRP A 101 6.40 -14.66 -4.89
N VAL A 102 6.29 -14.70 -3.56
CA VAL A 102 6.19 -13.48 -2.74
C VAL A 102 7.43 -12.61 -2.89
N LEU A 103 8.63 -13.20 -3.04
CA LEU A 103 9.87 -12.42 -3.18
C LEU A 103 9.89 -11.55 -4.46
N PRO A 104 9.66 -12.08 -5.67
CA PRO A 104 9.59 -11.25 -6.87
C PRO A 104 8.39 -10.29 -6.82
N GLY A 105 7.26 -10.69 -6.24
CA GLY A 105 6.12 -9.80 -6.03
C GLY A 105 6.47 -8.59 -5.16
N LEU A 106 7.18 -8.81 -4.06
CA LEU A 106 7.63 -7.75 -3.15
C LEU A 106 8.60 -6.79 -3.84
N VAL A 107 9.56 -7.31 -4.60
CA VAL A 107 10.50 -6.48 -5.38
C VAL A 107 9.75 -5.61 -6.39
N LEU A 108 8.78 -6.19 -7.09
CA LEU A 108 7.96 -5.46 -8.06
C LEU A 108 7.15 -4.36 -7.38
N VAL A 109 6.49 -4.66 -6.26
CA VAL A 109 5.70 -3.67 -5.50
C VAL A 109 6.59 -2.52 -5.00
N LEU A 110 7.76 -2.82 -4.45
CA LEU A 110 8.70 -1.79 -4.00
C LEU A 110 9.21 -0.92 -5.15
N LEU A 111 9.51 -1.52 -6.31
CA LEU A 111 9.95 -0.79 -7.49
C LEU A 111 8.84 0.13 -8.02
N VAL A 112 7.62 -0.40 -8.14
CA VAL A 112 6.44 0.36 -8.58
C VAL A 112 6.16 1.51 -7.61
N SER A 113 6.20 1.26 -6.31
CA SER A 113 6.04 2.31 -5.29
C SER A 113 7.11 3.38 -5.39
N TYR A 114 8.37 3.01 -5.61
CA TYR A 114 9.45 3.97 -5.79
C TYR A 114 9.24 4.87 -7.00
N LEU A 115 8.91 4.28 -8.15
CA LEU A 115 8.70 5.02 -9.40
C LEU A 115 7.53 5.99 -9.29
N HIS A 116 6.37 5.54 -8.78
CA HIS A 116 5.20 6.41 -8.63
C HIS A 116 5.41 7.48 -7.56
N ALA A 117 6.04 7.16 -6.42
CA ALA A 117 6.36 8.16 -5.40
C ALA A 117 7.30 9.24 -5.95
N LEU A 118 8.27 8.87 -6.80
CA LEU A 118 9.15 9.81 -7.46
C LEU A 118 8.39 10.74 -8.42
N ILE A 119 7.54 10.18 -9.28
CA ILE A 119 6.69 10.96 -10.19
C ILE A 119 5.82 11.95 -9.39
N MET A 120 5.18 11.46 -8.34
CA MET A 120 4.32 12.26 -7.47
C MET A 120 5.09 13.39 -6.78
N ALA A 121 6.29 13.13 -6.26
CA ALA A 121 7.11 14.12 -5.58
C ALA A 121 7.48 15.30 -6.50
N TYR A 122 7.82 15.03 -7.77
CA TYR A 122 8.10 16.09 -8.75
C TYR A 122 6.84 16.80 -9.23
N ALA A 123 5.75 16.07 -9.47
CA ALA A 123 4.49 16.65 -9.93
C ALA A 123 3.87 17.59 -8.87
N SER A 124 3.87 17.17 -7.61
CA SER A 124 3.33 17.94 -6.48
C SER A 124 4.14 19.19 -6.15
N ALA A 125 5.45 19.18 -6.42
CA ALA A 125 6.30 20.37 -6.27
C ALA A 125 5.81 21.52 -7.18
N ARG A 126 5.19 21.20 -8.31
CA ARG A 126 4.52 22.17 -9.20
C ARG A 126 3.06 22.39 -8.82
N PHE A 127 2.32 21.33 -8.53
CA PHE A 127 0.89 21.38 -8.21
C PHE A 127 0.63 20.81 -6.82
N ARG A 128 0.63 21.69 -5.81
CA ARG A 128 0.57 21.31 -4.39
C ARG A 128 -0.70 20.54 -4.01
N ASP A 129 -1.77 20.65 -4.80
CA ASP A 129 -3.06 19.99 -4.52
C ASP A 129 -3.15 18.56 -5.07
N LEU A 130 -2.17 18.11 -5.87
CA LEU A 130 -2.16 16.76 -6.44
C LEU A 130 -2.26 15.64 -5.39
N PRO A 131 -1.53 15.65 -4.26
CA PRO A 131 -1.62 14.57 -3.27
C PRO A 131 -3.05 14.43 -2.69
N HIS A 132 -3.74 15.56 -2.48
CA HIS A 132 -5.12 15.57 -2.01
C HIS A 132 -6.08 15.00 -3.06
N GLY A 133 -5.95 15.42 -4.33
CA GLY A 133 -6.74 14.87 -5.43
C GLY A 133 -6.51 13.36 -5.64
N MET A 134 -5.25 12.91 -5.54
CA MET A 134 -4.92 11.49 -5.66
C MET A 134 -5.52 10.66 -4.52
N THR A 135 -5.65 11.21 -3.32
CA THR A 135 -6.29 10.49 -2.19
C THR A 135 -7.73 10.13 -2.53
N ALA A 136 -8.50 11.08 -3.07
CA ALA A 136 -9.87 10.83 -3.50
C ALA A 136 -9.95 9.86 -4.69
N LEU A 137 -9.07 10.03 -5.67
CA LEU A 137 -9.02 9.15 -6.84
C LEU A 137 -8.72 7.69 -6.44
N LEU A 138 -7.74 7.48 -5.57
CA LEU A 138 -7.36 6.15 -5.07
C LEU A 138 -8.50 5.49 -4.29
N GLN A 139 -9.30 6.26 -3.55
CA GLN A 139 -10.49 5.71 -2.89
C GLN A 139 -11.51 5.18 -3.90
N VAL A 140 -11.78 5.91 -4.98
CA VAL A 140 -12.69 5.47 -6.04
C VAL A 140 -12.11 4.26 -6.78
N LEU A 141 -10.82 4.30 -7.14
CA LEU A 141 -10.16 3.21 -7.88
C LEU A 141 -10.16 1.89 -7.11
N MET A 142 -10.15 1.91 -5.77
CA MET A 142 -10.27 0.70 -4.96
C MET A 142 -11.59 -0.05 -5.20
N PHE A 143 -12.69 0.67 -5.45
CA PHE A 143 -13.99 0.05 -5.73
C PHE A 143 -14.14 -0.40 -7.17
N VAL A 144 -13.36 0.17 -8.09
CA VAL A 144 -13.33 -0.20 -9.51
C VAL A 144 -12.42 -1.40 -9.76
N THR A 145 -11.41 -1.60 -8.90
CA THR A 145 -10.56 -2.79 -8.96
C THR A 145 -11.36 -4.01 -8.48
N PRO A 146 -11.46 -5.07 -9.31
CA PRO A 146 -12.24 -6.26 -8.98
C PRO A 146 -11.64 -7.07 -7.82
#